data_AF-A0A0C3E4H6-F1
#
_entry.id   AF-A0A0C3E4H6-F1
#
_cell.length_a   1.000
_cell.length_b   1.000
_cell.length_c   1.000
_cell.angle_alpha   90.00
_cell.angle_beta   90.00
_cell.angle_gamma   90.00
#
_symmetry.space_group_name_H-M   'P 1'
#
loop_
_entity.id
_entity.type
_entity.pdbx_description
1 polymer ?
#
loop_
_entity_poly.entity_id
_entity_poly.type
_entity_poly.pdbx_seq_one_letter_code
_entity_poly.pdbx_strand_id
1 'polypeptide(L)'
;MTNNSTTPTKHFNDWPNDAGFDVFHEEREPVELTVSGEIPSYVSGTLYRTGPGGYQVKTAKGTTYSVDHWFDGFSQNHRFQIIQTGSSTQRIRETGNMVGFSFGQKRDPCMSFFKKVMTMFIPGPNPPPEQINIGVTLSINPPGLSDPQTAERQRHAAHGSGIHTLLAKTDAAVLRHIEPETLEPKGVVSQAVLHPKLTGPLSAAHTKSDPVTGDIFNYNLALGRRPTYRVFRVSAATGQTEILATITDAPPAYLHSSILTENYFILCVWNSHYARGGTKILWEKNVLDAISPFDVTKKTLWYVVDRKHGKGIVAKYECDPFFCFHTVNAWEEPSPTDPSHTDIVADLSVYKNLDVLKRFYYNNLKSSSSASLNYVGEKRISCDVFLRRWRLSSVDSASPLKPQEAVTEHTAEHNDSCDLPVVNPRFLTKRSRFIYGVGDHYLSTFFDCLVKYDMETHTASYFSIQGDSPGEPIFVPDPQGTAEDDGVLLSVVLDGYAEKSYLLVLDARTMKEVGRASMECVVGFGFHGAYASQAIDGPGTDI
;
A
#
# COMPACT_ATOMS: atom_id res chain seq x y z
N MET A 1 -18.17 -45.80 12.60
CA MET A 1 -16.99 -45.08 12.06
C MET A 1 -17.26 -44.85 10.58
N THR A 2 -17.85 -43.71 10.22
CA THR A 2 -18.05 -43.32 8.83
C THR A 2 -16.81 -42.56 8.38
N ASN A 3 -15.97 -43.21 7.58
CA ASN A 3 -14.88 -42.56 6.86
C ASN A 3 -15.50 -41.54 5.89
N ASN A 4 -15.54 -40.27 6.30
CA ASN A 4 -15.71 -39.17 5.37
C ASN A 4 -14.42 -39.05 4.55
N SER A 5 -14.34 -39.82 3.47
CA SER A 5 -13.41 -39.55 2.37
C SER A 5 -13.83 -38.24 1.71
N THR A 6 -13.40 -37.11 2.27
CA THR A 6 -13.46 -35.82 1.58
C THR A 6 -12.52 -35.90 0.40
N THR A 7 -13.06 -35.90 -0.82
CA THR A 7 -12.27 -35.73 -2.04
C THR A 7 -11.36 -34.51 -1.85
N PRO A 8 -10.05 -34.60 -2.14
CA PRO A 8 -9.15 -33.47 -2.03
C PRO A 8 -9.69 -32.29 -2.83
N THR A 9 -9.73 -31.11 -2.22
CA THR A 9 -10.12 -29.87 -2.91
C THR A 9 -9.16 -29.65 -4.07
N LYS A 10 -9.70 -29.51 -5.29
CA LYS A 10 -8.89 -29.28 -6.49
C LYS A 10 -8.60 -27.79 -6.60
N HIS A 11 -7.31 -27.43 -6.62
CA HIS A 11 -6.85 -26.06 -6.82
C HIS A 11 -6.38 -25.84 -8.26
N PHE A 12 -6.59 -24.62 -8.79
CA PHE A 12 -6.03 -24.20 -10.07
C PHE A 12 -4.50 -24.37 -10.08
N ASN A 13 -3.97 -25.03 -11.12
CA ASN A 13 -2.54 -25.30 -11.30
C ASN A 13 -1.81 -25.93 -10.10
N ASP A 14 -2.53 -26.65 -9.25
CA ASP A 14 -1.98 -27.18 -7.99
C ASP A 14 -1.32 -26.08 -7.14
N TRP A 15 -1.98 -24.92 -7.05
CA TRP A 15 -1.53 -23.76 -6.29
C TRP A 15 -2.58 -23.37 -5.23
N PRO A 16 -2.58 -24.02 -4.06
CA PRO A 16 -3.55 -23.68 -3.02
C PRO A 16 -3.31 -22.27 -2.48
N ASN A 17 -4.35 -21.45 -2.42
CA ASN A 17 -4.25 -20.08 -1.87
C ASN A 17 -5.46 -19.67 -1.02
N ASP A 18 -6.47 -20.54 -0.91
CA ASP A 18 -7.73 -20.23 -0.26
C ASP A 18 -7.56 -19.78 1.20
N ALA A 19 -6.62 -20.39 1.92
CA ALA A 19 -6.32 -20.09 3.31
C ALA A 19 -5.88 -18.62 3.52
N GLY A 20 -5.15 -18.03 2.57
CA GLY A 20 -4.71 -16.63 2.64
C GLY A 20 -5.85 -15.61 2.51
N PHE A 21 -7.04 -16.04 2.11
CA PHE A 21 -8.23 -15.18 2.06
C PHE A 21 -9.19 -15.39 3.23
N ASP A 22 -9.04 -16.47 4.00
CA ASP A 22 -10.00 -16.90 5.03
C ASP A 22 -9.35 -17.05 6.41
N VAL A 23 -8.66 -16.00 6.85
CA VAL A 23 -7.95 -16.01 8.14
C VAL A 23 -8.90 -15.61 9.26
N PHE A 24 -9.01 -16.51 10.25
CA PHE A 24 -9.74 -16.29 11.50
C PHE A 24 -8.83 -16.21 12.72
N HIS A 25 -7.53 -16.50 12.53
CA HIS A 25 -6.56 -16.50 13.61
C HIS A 25 -6.17 -15.06 13.99
N GLU A 26 -6.17 -14.78 15.28
CA GLU A 26 -5.68 -13.54 15.88
C GLU A 26 -4.68 -13.92 16.98
N GLU A 27 -3.49 -13.33 16.92
CA GLU A 27 -2.48 -13.45 17.96
C GLU A 27 -2.31 -12.08 18.60
N ARG A 28 -2.49 -12.00 19.93
CA ARG A 28 -2.51 -10.73 20.67
C ARG A 28 -1.24 -10.47 21.44
N GLU A 29 -0.50 -11.52 21.74
CA GLU A 29 0.79 -11.44 22.42
C GLU A 29 1.91 -11.78 21.43
N PRO A 30 3.09 -11.14 21.51
CA PRO A 30 4.20 -11.49 20.65
C PRO A 30 4.61 -12.96 20.81
N VAL A 31 4.75 -13.67 19.68
CA VAL A 31 5.23 -15.05 19.62
C VAL A 31 6.59 -15.10 18.95
N GLU A 32 7.52 -15.84 19.53
CA GLU A 32 8.82 -16.10 18.90
C GLU A 32 8.64 -17.03 17.68
N LEU A 33 9.14 -16.59 16.53
CA LEU A 33 9.07 -17.35 15.28
C LEU A 33 10.30 -18.25 15.12
N THR A 34 10.12 -19.40 14.48
CA THR A 34 11.24 -20.28 14.15
C THR A 34 12.00 -19.73 12.96
N VAL A 35 13.27 -19.36 13.16
CA VAL A 35 14.13 -18.79 12.11
C VAL A 35 15.00 -19.87 11.47
N SER A 36 15.09 -19.85 10.15
CA SER A 36 16.06 -20.63 9.36
C SER A 36 16.84 -19.72 8.40
N GLY A 37 18.03 -20.17 7.98
CA GLY A 37 18.97 -19.36 7.22
C GLY A 37 19.72 -18.33 8.09
N GLU A 38 20.29 -17.32 7.44
CA GLU A 38 21.08 -16.26 8.07
C GLU A 38 20.49 -14.90 7.71
N ILE A 39 19.64 -14.36 8.60
CA ILE A 39 19.06 -13.02 8.43
C ILE A 39 20.13 -11.98 8.80
N PRO A 40 20.51 -11.06 7.89
CA PRO A 40 21.53 -10.06 8.18
C PRO A 40 21.16 -9.19 9.38
N SER A 41 22.13 -8.88 10.25
CA SER A 41 21.87 -8.17 11.50
C SER A 41 21.31 -6.76 11.31
N TYR A 42 21.63 -6.10 10.19
CA TYR A 42 21.13 -4.76 9.85
C TYR A 42 19.63 -4.73 9.57
N VAL A 43 18.98 -5.88 9.38
CA VAL A 43 17.54 -6.01 9.16
C VAL A 43 16.75 -5.77 10.46
N SER A 44 17.43 -5.72 11.61
CA SER A 44 16.81 -5.47 12.90
C SER A 44 15.97 -4.19 12.90
N GLY A 45 14.72 -4.31 13.31
CA GLY A 45 13.71 -3.27 13.12
C GLY A 45 12.29 -3.79 13.37
N THR A 46 11.31 -2.97 13.02
CA THR A 46 9.89 -3.32 13.13
C THR A 46 9.24 -3.18 11.76
N LEU A 47 8.67 -4.27 11.26
CA LEU A 47 7.84 -4.29 10.06
C LEU A 47 6.37 -4.35 10.48
N TYR A 48 5.57 -3.41 10.01
CA TYR A 48 4.12 -3.48 10.07
C TYR A 48 3.54 -3.86 8.73
N ARG A 49 2.47 -4.67 8.75
CA ARG A 49 1.67 -5.03 7.58
C ARG A 49 0.19 -4.80 7.89
N THR A 50 -0.58 -4.38 6.90
CA THR A 50 -2.03 -4.23 7.01
C THR A 50 -2.73 -4.77 5.77
N GLY A 51 -4.00 -5.12 5.92
CA GLY A 51 -4.85 -5.63 4.85
C GLY A 51 -5.93 -6.56 5.36
N PRO A 52 -6.69 -7.22 4.47
CA PRO A 52 -7.77 -8.09 4.87
C PRO A 52 -7.23 -9.38 5.47
N GLY A 53 -7.63 -9.70 6.71
CA GLY A 53 -7.41 -11.02 7.30
C GLY A 53 -8.43 -12.04 6.78
N GLY A 54 -9.71 -11.65 6.74
CA GLY A 54 -10.78 -12.54 6.28
C GLY A 54 -11.93 -11.78 5.64
N TYR A 55 -12.78 -12.51 4.91
CA TYR A 55 -13.94 -11.96 4.20
C TYR A 55 -15.29 -12.46 4.74
N GLN A 56 -15.25 -13.43 5.63
CA GLN A 56 -16.43 -14.03 6.25
C GLN A 56 -16.38 -13.88 7.76
N VAL A 57 -17.56 -13.75 8.37
CA VAL A 57 -17.70 -13.76 9.83
C VAL A 57 -19.02 -14.42 10.21
N LYS A 58 -19.02 -15.23 11.27
CA LYS A 58 -20.25 -15.78 11.85
C LYS A 58 -20.98 -14.67 12.58
N THR A 59 -22.26 -14.48 12.25
CA THR A 59 -23.11 -13.52 12.94
C THR A 59 -23.66 -14.13 14.22
N ALA A 60 -24.08 -13.27 15.15
CA ALA A 60 -24.78 -13.71 16.38
C ALA A 60 -26.07 -14.52 16.09
N LYS A 61 -26.61 -14.45 14.86
CA LYS A 61 -27.79 -15.22 14.43
C LYS A 61 -27.43 -16.61 13.87
N GLY A 62 -26.17 -17.02 13.94
CA GLY A 62 -25.69 -18.29 13.40
C GLY A 62 -25.55 -18.33 11.86
N THR A 63 -25.81 -17.22 11.17
CA THR A 63 -25.56 -17.09 9.72
C THR A 63 -24.13 -16.64 9.45
N THR A 64 -23.62 -16.89 8.25
CA THR A 64 -22.33 -16.31 7.80
C THR A 64 -22.62 -15.01 7.05
N TYR A 65 -21.98 -13.93 7.45
CA TYR A 65 -21.90 -12.71 6.63
C TYR A 65 -20.60 -12.75 5.83
N SER A 66 -20.66 -12.41 4.54
CA SER A 66 -19.51 -12.35 3.66
C SER A 66 -19.46 -11.03 2.91
N VAL A 67 -18.25 -10.58 2.61
CA VAL A 67 -17.99 -9.53 1.61
C VAL A 67 -17.43 -10.16 0.34
N ASP A 68 -17.60 -9.51 -0.81
CA ASP A 68 -17.36 -10.15 -2.11
C ASP A 68 -16.02 -9.76 -2.72
N HIS A 69 -15.46 -8.61 -2.31
CA HIS A 69 -14.27 -8.01 -2.91
C HIS A 69 -13.11 -7.97 -1.93
N TRP A 70 -11.89 -8.22 -2.40
CA TRP A 70 -10.68 -8.28 -1.57
C TRP A 70 -10.48 -6.99 -0.75
N PHE A 71 -10.74 -5.82 -1.36
CA PHE A 71 -10.67 -4.51 -0.68
C PHE A 71 -11.75 -4.28 0.39
N ASP A 72 -12.79 -5.11 0.45
CA ASP A 72 -13.82 -5.03 1.50
C ASP A 72 -13.49 -5.89 2.73
N GLY A 73 -12.49 -6.77 2.64
CA GLY A 73 -12.16 -7.72 3.69
C GLY A 73 -11.86 -7.05 5.02
N PHE A 74 -12.09 -7.76 6.13
CA PHE A 74 -11.94 -7.22 7.47
C PHE A 74 -10.45 -7.01 7.77
N SER A 75 -10.08 -5.75 8.04
CA SER A 75 -8.69 -5.34 8.22
C SER A 75 -8.07 -6.01 9.44
N GLN A 76 -6.88 -6.57 9.25
CA GLN A 76 -6.00 -7.10 10.26
C GLN A 76 -4.63 -6.41 10.13
N ASN A 77 -3.99 -6.16 11.27
CA ASN A 77 -2.66 -5.57 11.31
C ASN A 77 -1.69 -6.62 11.88
N HIS A 78 -0.48 -6.65 11.34
CA HIS A 78 0.59 -7.53 11.80
C HIS A 78 1.83 -6.70 12.11
N ARG A 79 2.56 -7.13 13.14
CA ARG A 79 3.83 -6.51 13.58
C ARG A 79 4.88 -7.60 13.68
N PHE A 80 5.96 -7.46 12.95
CA PHE A 80 7.14 -8.32 13.03
C PHE A 80 8.28 -7.50 13.64
N GLN A 81 8.70 -7.87 14.84
CA GLN A 81 9.84 -7.27 15.50
C GLN A 81 11.06 -8.16 15.26
N ILE A 82 12.05 -7.65 14.54
CA ILE A 82 13.28 -8.34 14.18
C ILE A 82 14.37 -7.83 15.12
N ILE A 83 14.88 -8.72 15.98
CA ILE A 83 15.84 -8.37 17.03
C ILE A 83 17.13 -9.15 16.80
N GLN A 84 18.27 -8.46 16.84
CA GLN A 84 19.57 -9.12 16.87
C GLN A 84 19.76 -9.82 18.23
N THR A 85 20.03 -11.12 18.19
CA THR A 85 20.38 -11.89 19.40
C THR A 85 21.80 -11.57 19.86
N GLY A 86 21.96 -10.49 20.64
CA GLY A 86 23.12 -10.29 21.50
C GLY A 86 22.90 -10.98 22.84
N SER A 87 23.41 -12.21 23.04
CA SER A 87 23.60 -12.97 24.29
C SER A 87 22.62 -12.80 25.48
N SER A 88 21.38 -12.34 25.27
CA SER A 88 20.47 -11.96 26.36
C SER A 88 19.22 -12.84 26.43
N THR A 89 18.90 -13.59 25.37
CA THR A 89 17.81 -14.58 25.36
C THR A 89 18.14 -15.88 26.12
N GLN A 90 19.41 -16.12 26.50
CA GLN A 90 19.74 -17.19 27.46
C GLN A 90 19.26 -16.86 28.89
N ARG A 91 18.99 -15.60 29.23
CA ARG A 91 18.69 -15.18 30.61
C ARG A 91 17.20 -15.30 30.98
N ILE A 92 16.29 -15.31 30.01
CA ILE A 92 14.85 -15.51 30.24
C ILE A 92 14.51 -17.01 30.39
N ARG A 93 15.34 -17.89 29.79
CA ARG A 93 15.24 -19.34 29.91
C ARG A 93 15.54 -19.85 31.33
N GLU A 94 16.09 -19.02 32.21
CA GLU A 94 16.51 -19.41 33.57
C GLU A 94 15.63 -18.87 34.71
N THR A 95 14.83 -17.79 34.54
CA THR A 95 14.16 -17.14 35.68
C THR A 95 12.63 -17.16 35.67
N GLY A 96 11.97 -17.57 34.59
CA GLY A 96 10.54 -17.93 34.59
C GLY A 96 9.54 -16.86 35.06
N ASN A 97 9.84 -15.57 35.00
CA ASN A 97 8.94 -14.50 35.44
C ASN A 97 8.83 -13.36 34.42
N MET A 98 7.60 -13.05 34.02
CA MET A 98 7.19 -11.73 33.49
C MET A 98 6.35 -11.00 34.56
N VAL A 99 6.58 -9.71 34.75
CA VAL A 99 5.84 -8.84 35.68
C VAL A 99 5.17 -7.71 34.88
N GLY A 100 3.84 -7.63 34.90
CA GLY A 100 3.06 -6.51 34.34
C GLY A 100 1.56 -6.80 34.22
N PHE A 101 0.70 -5.82 34.53
CA PHE A 101 -0.72 -5.99 34.91
C PHE A 101 -1.73 -6.17 33.75
N SER A 102 -2.84 -6.86 34.06
CA SER A 102 -4.05 -7.00 33.22
C SER A 102 -5.05 -5.86 33.44
N PHE A 103 -5.94 -5.63 32.45
CA PHE A 103 -7.24 -5.01 32.66
C PHE A 103 -8.29 -5.58 31.69
N GLY A 104 -9.29 -6.27 32.23
CA GLY A 104 -10.40 -6.84 31.47
C GLY A 104 -11.64 -5.95 31.45
N GLN A 105 -12.39 -5.97 30.34
CA GLN A 105 -13.81 -5.63 30.31
C GLN A 105 -14.57 -6.42 29.24
N LYS A 106 -15.74 -6.95 29.63
CA LYS A 106 -16.78 -7.52 28.76
C LYS A 106 -17.76 -6.42 28.36
N ARG A 107 -18.18 -6.38 27.08
CA ARG A 107 -19.45 -5.82 26.57
C ARG A 107 -19.73 -6.44 25.19
N ASP A 108 -20.66 -7.39 25.12
CA ASP A 108 -22.07 -7.25 24.73
C ASP A 108 -22.30 -6.74 23.28
N PRO A 109 -22.62 -7.64 22.33
CA PRO A 109 -22.73 -7.32 20.92
C PRO A 109 -24.18 -6.99 20.54
N CYS A 110 -24.46 -5.74 20.18
CA CYS A 110 -25.63 -5.40 19.40
C CYS A 110 -25.37 -4.18 18.51
N MET A 111 -25.04 -4.44 17.25
CA MET A 111 -25.84 -4.08 16.06
C MET A 111 -24.96 -4.16 14.81
N SER A 112 -25.26 -5.14 13.95
CA SER A 112 -24.82 -5.11 12.55
C SER A 112 -25.76 -4.18 11.78
N PHE A 113 -25.25 -3.26 10.96
CA PHE A 113 -25.89 -2.89 9.69
C PHE A 113 -24.88 -2.15 8.79
N PHE A 114 -24.63 -2.72 7.61
CA PHE A 114 -24.12 -2.12 6.36
C PHE A 114 -23.01 -1.04 6.44
N LYS A 115 -21.75 -1.42 6.22
CA LYS A 115 -20.57 -0.54 6.30
C LYS A 115 -19.67 -0.48 5.04
N LYS A 116 -20.20 -0.70 3.83
CA LYS A 116 -19.39 -0.59 2.60
C LYS A 116 -19.19 0.85 2.09
N VAL A 117 -20.00 1.81 2.54
CA VAL A 117 -19.94 3.25 2.12
C VAL A 117 -19.56 4.18 3.29
N MET A 118 -19.71 3.70 4.53
CA MET A 118 -19.53 4.52 5.74
C MET A 118 -18.08 4.93 6.01
N THR A 119 -17.09 4.23 5.44
CA THR A 119 -15.68 4.66 5.52
C THR A 119 -15.38 5.87 4.65
N MET A 120 -16.08 6.06 3.52
CA MET A 120 -15.91 7.25 2.68
C MET A 120 -16.80 8.42 3.11
N PHE A 121 -17.91 8.13 3.79
CA PHE A 121 -18.84 9.14 4.31
C PHE A 121 -19.20 8.75 5.74
N ILE A 122 -18.61 9.40 6.74
CA ILE A 122 -19.00 9.25 8.15
C ILE A 122 -19.97 10.40 8.50
N PRO A 123 -21.29 10.17 8.60
CA PRO A 123 -22.21 11.15 9.17
C PRO A 123 -22.52 10.81 10.64
N GLY A 124 -22.44 11.80 11.53
CA GLY A 124 -22.87 11.68 12.94
C GLY A 124 -21.78 11.20 13.91
N PRO A 125 -22.08 11.00 15.21
CA PRO A 125 -21.06 10.69 16.22
C PRO A 125 -20.30 9.44 15.81
N ASN A 126 -18.96 9.56 15.76
CA ASN A 126 -18.07 8.55 15.21
C ASN A 126 -18.39 7.17 15.80
N PRO A 127 -18.60 6.13 14.97
CA PRO A 127 -18.66 4.77 15.49
C PRO A 127 -17.33 4.44 16.20
N PRO A 128 -17.34 3.49 17.14
CA PRO A 128 -16.12 3.09 17.83
C PRO A 128 -14.99 2.74 16.84
N PRO A 129 -13.71 3.04 17.13
CA PRO A 129 -12.63 2.86 16.17
C PRO A 129 -12.44 1.41 15.68
N GLU A 130 -12.73 0.42 16.53
CA GLU A 130 -12.72 -1.02 16.20
C GLU A 130 -13.74 -1.41 15.13
N GLN A 131 -14.73 -0.54 14.92
CA GLN A 131 -15.85 -0.76 14.04
C GLN A 131 -15.67 -0.13 12.65
N ILE A 132 -14.52 0.50 12.39
CA ILE A 132 -14.18 1.13 11.11
C ILE A 132 -13.09 0.31 10.40
N ASN A 133 -13.41 -0.13 9.18
CA ASN A 133 -12.53 -0.97 8.38
C ASN A 133 -11.55 -0.13 7.56
N ILE A 134 -10.39 0.19 8.13
CA ILE A 134 -9.32 0.94 7.47
C ILE A 134 -8.02 0.13 7.63
N GLY A 135 -7.45 -0.31 6.51
CA GLY A 135 -6.27 -1.19 6.52
C GLY A 135 -5.68 -1.40 5.13
N VAL A 136 -5.49 -0.32 4.37
CA VAL A 136 -4.82 -0.40 3.05
C VAL A 136 -3.34 -0.13 3.20
N THR A 137 -2.97 1.04 3.73
CA THR A 137 -1.58 1.46 3.96
C THR A 137 -1.38 1.91 5.40
N LEU A 138 -0.12 1.88 5.86
CA LEU A 138 0.29 2.37 7.17
C LEU A 138 1.19 3.60 7.03
N SER A 139 1.19 4.45 8.06
CA SER A 139 2.17 5.53 8.22
C SER A 139 2.78 5.49 9.60
N ILE A 140 4.12 5.51 9.67
CA ILE A 140 4.87 5.60 10.92
C ILE A 140 5.17 7.07 11.22
N ASN A 141 4.82 7.52 12.43
CA ASN A 141 5.09 8.87 12.93
C ASN A 141 4.66 10.02 11.99
N PRO A 142 3.47 9.98 11.35
CA PRO A 142 3.07 11.04 10.43
C PRO A 142 2.88 12.39 11.16
N PRO A 143 3.35 13.51 10.59
CA PRO A 143 3.24 14.82 11.23
C PRO A 143 1.82 15.39 11.21
N GLY A 144 1.60 16.42 12.05
CA GLY A 144 0.38 17.24 12.08
C GLY A 144 -0.84 16.61 12.76
N LEU A 145 -0.71 15.39 13.28
CA LEU A 145 -1.81 14.64 13.93
C LEU A 145 -1.58 14.42 15.44
N SER A 146 -0.63 15.11 16.03
CA SER A 146 -0.36 15.15 17.47
C SER A 146 -0.66 16.54 18.05
N ASP A 147 -1.29 16.59 19.23
CA ASP A 147 -1.40 17.82 20.03
C ASP A 147 0.03 18.29 20.38
N PRO A 148 0.39 19.58 20.24
CA PRO A 148 1.72 20.11 20.55
C PRO A 148 2.28 19.67 21.92
N GLN A 149 1.46 19.60 22.97
CA GLN A 149 1.89 19.12 24.29
C GLN A 149 2.13 17.60 24.32
N THR A 150 1.42 16.86 23.45
CA THR A 150 1.57 15.41 23.27
C THR A 150 2.79 15.09 22.40
N ALA A 151 3.12 15.91 21.40
CA ALA A 151 4.31 15.77 20.57
C ALA A 151 5.61 15.91 21.39
N GLU A 152 5.65 16.84 22.36
CA GLU A 152 6.79 17.03 23.27
C GLU A 152 6.92 15.85 24.26
N ARG A 153 5.81 15.35 24.80
CA ARG A 153 5.79 14.15 25.66
C ARG A 153 6.12 12.87 24.89
N GLN A 154 5.70 12.74 23.64
CA GLN A 154 5.98 11.57 22.76
C GLN A 154 7.45 11.51 22.34
N ARG A 155 8.13 12.64 22.16
CA ARG A 155 9.60 12.69 21.97
C ARG A 155 10.36 12.15 23.20
N HIS A 156 9.84 12.35 24.40
CA HIS A 156 10.42 11.85 25.65
C HIS A 156 9.94 10.46 26.07
N ALA A 157 8.78 10.01 25.58
CA ALA A 157 8.22 8.68 25.76
C ALA A 157 8.61 7.72 24.61
N ALA A 158 9.70 8.02 23.91
CA ALA A 158 10.25 7.11 22.91
C ALA A 158 10.58 5.78 23.60
N HIS A 159 9.74 4.77 23.36
CA HIS A 159 10.15 3.38 23.52
C HIS A 159 11.38 3.15 22.63
N GLY A 160 12.22 2.18 22.97
CA GLY A 160 13.50 1.94 22.29
C GLY A 160 13.45 1.67 20.77
N SER A 161 12.26 1.74 20.14
CA SER A 161 11.99 1.65 18.71
C SER A 161 11.75 2.99 17.99
N GLY A 162 11.58 4.12 18.70
CA GLY A 162 11.34 5.45 18.11
C GLY A 162 9.95 5.66 17.48
N ILE A 163 9.08 4.64 17.49
CA ILE A 163 7.72 4.68 16.93
C ILE A 163 6.73 5.11 18.01
N HIS A 164 6.04 6.22 17.80
CA HIS A 164 5.08 6.78 18.77
C HIS A 164 3.66 6.96 18.19
N THR A 165 3.51 7.02 16.86
CA THR A 165 2.20 6.99 16.20
C THR A 165 2.22 6.07 14.99
N LEU A 166 1.13 5.30 14.83
CA LEU A 166 0.88 4.45 13.67
C LEU A 166 -0.52 4.76 13.13
N LEU A 167 -0.62 5.10 11.85
CA LEU A 167 -1.90 5.39 11.20
C LEU A 167 -2.19 4.40 10.09
N ALA A 168 -3.37 3.79 10.13
CA ALA A 168 -3.94 3.07 9.00
C ALA A 168 -4.77 4.01 8.12
N LYS A 169 -4.66 3.79 6.81
CA LYS A 169 -5.27 4.62 5.75
C LYS A 169 -5.99 3.74 4.74
N THR A 170 -6.90 4.36 3.99
CA THR A 170 -7.56 3.84 2.78
C THR A 170 -7.70 5.01 1.80
N ASP A 171 -8.39 4.86 0.67
CA ASP A 171 -8.60 5.94 -0.30
C ASP A 171 -9.66 6.98 0.17
N ALA A 172 -10.07 6.89 1.43
CA ALA A 172 -10.92 7.85 2.11
C ALA A 172 -10.08 8.85 2.90
N ALA A 173 -10.61 10.07 3.08
CA ALA A 173 -9.97 11.11 3.87
C ALA A 173 -10.05 10.87 5.40
N VAL A 174 -10.39 9.66 5.84
CA VAL A 174 -10.46 9.24 7.24
C VAL A 174 -9.31 8.27 7.54
N LEU A 175 -8.73 8.43 8.73
CA LEU A 175 -7.51 7.77 9.17
C LEU A 175 -7.78 7.11 10.52
N ARG A 176 -7.19 5.95 10.78
CA ARG A 176 -7.30 5.24 12.05
C ARG A 176 -5.98 5.24 12.78
N HIS A 177 -5.97 5.71 14.02
CA HIS A 177 -4.85 5.57 14.94
C HIS A 177 -4.79 4.15 15.50
N ILE A 178 -3.58 3.60 15.52
CA ILE A 178 -3.25 2.29 16.06
C ILE A 178 -2.14 2.47 17.10
N GLU A 179 -2.23 1.76 18.23
CA GLU A 179 -1.10 1.64 19.16
C GLU A 179 0.02 0.84 18.50
N PRO A 180 1.25 1.38 18.32
CA PRO A 180 2.28 0.69 17.55
C PRO A 180 2.79 -0.62 18.16
N GLU A 181 2.62 -0.83 19.47
CA GLU A 181 3.09 -2.05 20.14
C GLU A 181 1.98 -3.12 20.22
N THR A 182 0.79 -2.76 20.70
CA THR A 182 -0.32 -3.70 20.90
C THR A 182 -1.21 -3.86 19.67
N LEU A 183 -1.06 -2.99 18.67
CA LEU A 183 -1.91 -2.89 17.48
C LEU A 183 -3.39 -2.56 17.76
N GLU A 184 -3.71 -2.14 18.99
CA GLU A 184 -5.06 -1.78 19.35
C GLU A 184 -5.52 -0.48 18.65
N PRO A 185 -6.77 -0.42 18.16
CA PRO A 185 -7.36 0.82 17.69
C PRO A 185 -7.42 1.87 18.81
N LYS A 186 -6.87 3.07 18.56
CA LYS A 186 -6.96 4.21 19.50
C LYS A 186 -8.05 5.21 19.15
N GLY A 187 -8.29 5.44 17.86
CA GLY A 187 -9.15 6.54 17.43
C GLY A 187 -9.25 6.66 15.91
N VAL A 188 -10.21 7.45 15.45
CA VAL A 188 -10.39 7.77 14.02
C VAL A 188 -10.44 9.29 13.87
N VAL A 189 -9.78 9.78 12.85
CA VAL A 189 -9.64 11.21 12.54
C VAL A 189 -9.85 11.42 11.04
N SER A 190 -10.23 12.63 10.62
CA SER A 190 -10.30 13.00 9.20
C SER A 190 -9.23 14.03 8.86
N GLN A 191 -8.80 14.08 7.60
CA GLN A 191 -7.95 15.14 7.06
C GLN A 191 -8.47 16.56 7.34
N ALA A 192 -9.76 16.73 7.64
CA ALA A 192 -10.30 18.02 8.08
C ALA A 192 -9.61 18.60 9.33
N VAL A 193 -9.01 17.76 10.19
CA VAL A 193 -8.24 18.26 11.35
C VAL A 193 -6.90 18.88 10.95
N LEU A 194 -6.33 18.44 9.81
CA LEU A 194 -5.07 18.95 9.30
C LEU A 194 -5.26 20.36 8.77
N HIS A 195 -6.36 20.61 8.05
CA HIS A 195 -6.66 21.92 7.48
C HIS A 195 -8.15 22.07 7.15
N PRO A 196 -8.80 23.22 7.44
CA PRO A 196 -10.25 23.41 7.27
C PRO A 196 -10.76 23.32 5.83
N LYS A 197 -9.88 23.41 4.83
CA LYS A 197 -10.24 23.22 3.40
C LYS A 197 -10.29 21.76 2.97
N LEU A 198 -9.78 20.80 3.76
CA LEU A 198 -9.72 19.38 3.41
C LEU A 198 -11.04 18.68 3.77
N THR A 199 -12.11 19.06 3.06
CA THR A 199 -13.49 18.65 3.35
C THR A 199 -14.00 17.53 2.44
N GLY A 200 -13.19 17.11 1.46
CA GLY A 200 -13.54 16.04 0.53
C GLY A 200 -13.46 14.66 1.16
N PRO A 201 -14.30 13.70 0.74
CA PRO A 201 -14.34 12.36 1.30
C PRO A 201 -13.18 11.45 0.86
N LEU A 202 -12.46 11.81 -0.21
CA LEU A 202 -11.47 10.94 -0.85
C LEU A 202 -10.06 11.52 -0.80
N SER A 203 -9.07 10.64 -0.77
CA SER A 203 -7.62 10.91 -0.75
C SER A 203 -6.89 9.71 -1.34
N ALA A 204 -5.59 9.81 -1.63
CA ALA A 204 -4.80 8.61 -1.88
C ALA A 204 -4.53 7.87 -0.57
N ALA A 205 -4.62 6.53 -0.57
CA ALA A 205 -4.07 5.71 0.51
C ALA A 205 -2.53 5.86 0.58
N HIS A 206 -1.88 5.98 -0.59
CA HIS A 206 -0.44 6.21 -0.74
C HIS A 206 -0.08 7.69 -0.60
N THR A 207 -0.16 8.17 0.64
CA THR A 207 0.51 9.40 1.06
C THR A 207 2.01 9.32 0.77
N LYS A 208 2.62 10.39 0.24
CA LYS A 208 4.06 10.43 -0.05
C LYS A 208 4.81 11.26 0.99
N SER A 209 5.92 10.71 1.48
CA SER A 209 6.81 11.38 2.44
C SER A 209 8.08 11.87 1.74
N ASP A 210 8.52 13.09 2.04
CA ASP A 210 9.82 13.60 1.60
C ASP A 210 10.94 12.83 2.32
N PRO A 211 11.84 12.13 1.61
CA PRO A 211 12.91 11.36 2.24
C PRO A 211 13.95 12.22 2.97
N VAL A 212 14.00 13.53 2.71
CA VAL A 212 14.92 14.49 3.33
C VAL A 212 14.26 15.22 4.50
N THR A 213 13.06 15.75 4.30
CA THR A 213 12.42 16.60 5.32
C THR A 213 11.45 15.86 6.23
N GLY A 214 10.95 14.69 5.80
CA GLY A 214 9.84 13.99 6.46
C GLY A 214 8.47 14.63 6.23
N ASP A 215 8.39 15.74 5.47
CA ASP A 215 7.12 16.36 5.13
C ASP A 215 6.23 15.38 4.37
N ILE A 216 4.93 15.40 4.65
CA ILE A 216 3.95 14.53 4.01
C ILE A 216 3.16 15.28 2.93
N PHE A 217 2.90 14.63 1.80
CA PHE A 217 2.14 15.15 0.66
C PHE A 217 1.01 14.20 0.28
N ASN A 218 -0.17 14.76 0.02
CA ASN A 218 -1.32 14.03 -0.50
C ASN A 218 -2.30 15.01 -1.19
N TYR A 219 -3.42 14.50 -1.69
CA TYR A 219 -4.53 15.31 -2.15
C TYR A 219 -5.80 15.01 -1.34
N ASN A 220 -6.73 15.96 -1.32
CA ASN A 220 -8.09 15.75 -0.85
C ASN A 220 -9.08 16.07 -1.97
N LEU A 221 -9.94 15.13 -2.32
CA LEU A 221 -10.92 15.26 -3.41
C LEU A 221 -12.33 15.48 -2.84
N ALA A 222 -12.86 16.67 -3.06
CA ALA A 222 -14.28 16.96 -2.89
C ALA A 222 -15.05 16.60 -4.17
N LEU A 223 -16.03 15.71 -4.03
CA LEU A 223 -16.95 15.31 -5.10
C LEU A 223 -18.07 16.36 -5.28
N GLY A 224 -18.72 16.36 -6.44
CA GLY A 224 -19.82 17.26 -6.75
C GLY A 224 -19.87 17.67 -8.22
N ARG A 225 -20.72 18.66 -8.54
CA ARG A 225 -20.83 19.22 -9.91
C ARG A 225 -19.52 19.83 -10.41
N ARG A 226 -18.71 20.37 -9.50
CA ARG A 226 -17.37 20.87 -9.75
C ARG A 226 -16.43 20.15 -8.78
N PRO A 227 -15.89 18.99 -9.17
CA PRO A 227 -14.89 18.29 -8.37
C PRO A 227 -13.74 19.23 -8.02
N THR A 228 -13.17 19.06 -6.84
CA THR A 228 -12.05 19.89 -6.39
C THR A 228 -11.01 19.02 -5.72
N TYR A 229 -9.84 18.89 -6.34
CA TYR A 229 -8.66 18.32 -5.71
C TYR A 229 -7.88 19.43 -5.00
N ARG A 230 -7.49 19.18 -3.76
CA ARG A 230 -6.64 20.08 -2.97
C ARG A 230 -5.37 19.33 -2.65
N VAL A 231 -4.29 19.69 -3.34
CA VAL A 231 -2.96 19.15 -3.05
C VAL A 231 -2.43 19.86 -1.82
N PHE A 232 -1.99 19.10 -0.83
CA PHE A 232 -1.55 19.64 0.45
C PHE A 232 -0.23 19.03 0.92
N ARG A 233 0.46 19.78 1.76
CA ARG A 233 1.65 19.38 2.50
C ARG A 233 1.37 19.46 3.99
N VAL A 234 1.83 18.50 4.77
CA VAL A 234 1.94 18.60 6.22
C VAL A 234 3.43 18.63 6.59
N SER A 235 3.87 19.71 7.22
CA SER A 235 5.27 19.89 7.55
C SER A 235 5.67 19.01 8.74
N ALA A 236 6.74 18.22 8.60
CA ALA A 236 7.29 17.44 9.71
C ALA A 236 7.89 18.32 10.82
N ALA A 237 8.52 19.43 10.42
CA ALA A 237 9.16 20.35 11.36
C ALA A 237 8.15 21.10 12.24
N THR A 238 6.98 21.45 11.70
CA THR A 238 6.03 22.37 12.36
C THR A 238 4.67 21.76 12.66
N GLY A 239 4.34 20.61 12.06
CA GLY A 239 3.01 20.02 12.07
C GLY A 239 1.95 20.82 11.28
N GLN A 240 2.32 21.93 10.65
CA GLN A 240 1.38 22.79 9.93
C GLN A 240 1.05 22.24 8.56
N THR A 241 -0.21 22.43 8.15
CA THR A 241 -0.69 21.99 6.84
C THR A 241 -0.89 23.16 5.90
N GLU A 242 -0.40 23.04 4.67
CA GLU A 242 -0.53 24.04 3.60
C GLU A 242 -1.22 23.43 2.37
N ILE A 243 -2.10 24.21 1.72
CA ILE A 243 -2.66 23.84 0.42
C ILE A 243 -1.73 24.39 -0.68
N LEU A 244 -1.04 23.49 -1.38
CA LEU A 244 -0.09 23.83 -2.45
C LEU A 244 -0.81 24.18 -3.75
N ALA A 245 -1.89 23.47 -4.08
CA ALA A 245 -2.67 23.72 -5.28
C ALA A 245 -4.13 23.32 -5.12
N THR A 246 -5.01 23.94 -5.91
CA THR A 246 -6.41 23.55 -6.06
C THR A 246 -6.71 23.32 -7.53
N ILE A 247 -7.11 22.09 -7.88
CA ILE A 247 -7.41 21.66 -9.25
C ILE A 247 -8.93 21.47 -9.37
N THR A 248 -9.55 22.18 -10.31
CA THR A 248 -11.00 22.18 -10.55
C THR A 248 -11.39 21.85 -11.98
N ASP A 249 -10.41 21.68 -12.87
CA ASP A 249 -10.60 21.33 -14.28
C ASP A 249 -10.37 19.83 -14.57
N ALA A 250 -10.04 19.04 -13.54
CA ALA A 250 -9.97 17.59 -13.63
C ALA A 250 -11.35 16.94 -13.36
N PRO A 251 -11.71 15.87 -14.09
CA PRO A 251 -12.82 15.01 -13.69
C PRO A 251 -12.52 14.32 -12.34
N PRO A 252 -13.53 13.93 -11.55
CA PRO A 252 -13.30 13.18 -10.32
C PRO A 252 -12.96 11.74 -10.70
N ALA A 253 -11.83 11.24 -10.25
CA ALA A 253 -11.30 9.91 -10.54
C ALA A 253 -10.93 9.18 -9.25
N TYR A 254 -11.02 7.85 -9.28
CA TYR A 254 -10.44 7.00 -8.25
C TYR A 254 -8.92 6.96 -8.41
N LEU A 255 -8.20 7.69 -7.55
CA LEU A 255 -6.73 7.76 -7.55
C LEU A 255 -6.21 7.15 -6.25
N HIS A 256 -5.38 6.12 -6.38
CA HIS A 256 -4.86 5.37 -5.24
C HIS A 256 -3.52 5.89 -4.73
N SER A 257 -2.74 6.54 -5.60
CA SER A 257 -1.41 7.06 -5.29
C SER A 257 -1.08 8.34 -6.05
N SER A 258 0.06 8.93 -5.71
CA SER A 258 0.63 10.14 -6.31
C SER A 258 2.15 10.05 -6.31
N ILE A 259 2.83 10.93 -7.04
CA ILE A 259 4.28 10.87 -7.23
C ILE A 259 4.96 12.11 -6.70
N LEU A 260 6.19 11.94 -6.23
CA LEU A 260 7.03 13.00 -5.72
C LEU A 260 8.38 13.01 -6.46
N THR A 261 8.85 14.21 -6.82
CA THR A 261 10.25 14.47 -7.16
C THR A 261 10.86 15.36 -6.08
N GLU A 262 12.12 15.77 -6.24
CA GLU A 262 12.76 16.72 -5.33
C GLU A 262 11.95 18.01 -5.22
N ASN A 263 11.50 18.57 -6.35
CA ASN A 263 10.86 19.89 -6.42
C ASN A 263 9.36 19.87 -6.69
N TYR A 264 8.78 18.73 -7.08
CA TYR A 264 7.39 18.64 -7.52
C TYR A 264 6.58 17.53 -6.85
N PHE A 265 5.31 17.82 -6.62
CA PHE A 265 4.27 16.83 -6.41
C PHE A 265 3.50 16.64 -7.71
N ILE A 266 3.23 15.40 -8.09
CA ILE A 266 2.59 15.08 -9.37
C ILE A 266 1.31 14.29 -9.10
N LEU A 267 0.19 14.86 -9.55
CA LEU A 267 -1.10 14.17 -9.56
C LEU A 267 -1.43 13.71 -10.97
N CYS A 268 -1.43 12.40 -11.19
CA CYS A 268 -1.87 11.79 -12.44
C CYS A 268 -3.34 11.37 -12.32
N VAL A 269 -4.22 12.01 -13.08
CA VAL A 269 -5.66 11.72 -13.14
C VAL A 269 -5.91 10.73 -14.28
N TRP A 270 -5.81 9.44 -13.97
CA TRP A 270 -6.04 8.33 -14.91
C TRP A 270 -7.53 7.98 -15.07
N ASN A 271 -7.84 7.09 -16.01
CA ASN A 271 -9.19 6.85 -16.50
C ASN A 271 -10.02 5.94 -15.57
N SER A 272 -10.41 6.48 -14.42
CA SER A 272 -11.23 5.83 -13.39
C SER A 272 -12.31 6.78 -12.86
N HIS A 273 -12.95 7.50 -13.77
CA HIS A 273 -13.81 8.64 -13.44
C HIS A 273 -15.09 8.22 -12.71
N TYR A 274 -15.42 8.88 -11.59
CA TYR A 274 -16.68 8.68 -10.89
C TYR A 274 -17.87 9.23 -11.69
N ALA A 275 -18.85 8.38 -11.96
CA ALA A 275 -20.05 8.75 -12.70
C ALA A 275 -20.86 9.82 -11.96
N ARG A 276 -21.48 10.73 -12.74
CA ARG A 276 -22.36 11.81 -12.22
C ARG A 276 -21.69 12.64 -11.10
N GLY A 277 -20.39 12.90 -11.22
CA GLY A 277 -19.64 13.71 -10.26
C GLY A 277 -19.51 13.07 -8.87
N GLY A 278 -19.65 11.75 -8.76
CA GLY A 278 -19.59 11.01 -7.49
C GLY A 278 -20.95 10.72 -6.84
N THR A 279 -22.04 11.32 -7.31
CA THR A 279 -23.39 11.05 -6.77
C THR A 279 -23.84 9.59 -6.96
N LYS A 280 -23.29 8.89 -7.97
CA LYS A 280 -23.53 7.46 -8.18
C LYS A 280 -23.05 6.60 -7.01
N ILE A 281 -22.03 7.03 -6.24
CA ILE A 281 -21.54 6.31 -5.05
C ILE A 281 -22.65 6.18 -3.99
N LEU A 282 -23.40 7.26 -3.76
CA LEU A 282 -24.51 7.26 -2.81
C LEU A 282 -25.69 6.42 -3.30
N TRP A 283 -25.89 6.33 -4.61
CA TRP A 283 -26.95 5.55 -5.25
C TRP A 283 -26.67 4.04 -5.22
N GLU A 284 -25.51 3.62 -5.75
CA GLU A 284 -25.14 2.19 -5.84
C GLU A 284 -24.70 1.63 -4.49
N LYS A 285 -24.28 2.51 -3.57
CA LYS A 285 -23.63 2.12 -2.32
C LYS A 285 -22.42 1.20 -2.52
N ASN A 286 -21.74 1.38 -3.65
CA ASN A 286 -20.57 0.64 -4.10
C ASN A 286 -19.68 1.59 -4.91
N VAL A 287 -18.40 1.66 -4.54
CA VAL A 287 -17.41 2.55 -5.19
C VAL A 287 -17.08 2.08 -6.60
N LEU A 288 -16.87 0.76 -6.76
CA LEU A 288 -16.53 0.16 -8.04
C LEU A 288 -17.65 0.38 -9.06
N ASP A 289 -18.90 0.12 -8.67
CA ASP A 289 -20.05 0.32 -9.53
C ASP A 289 -20.28 1.82 -9.83
N ALA A 290 -19.76 2.72 -9.00
CA ALA A 290 -19.84 4.16 -9.23
C ALA A 290 -18.79 4.70 -10.22
N ILE A 291 -17.76 3.93 -10.56
CA ILE A 291 -16.78 4.28 -11.58
C ILE A 291 -17.42 4.10 -12.97
N SER A 292 -17.23 5.08 -13.85
CA SER A 292 -17.66 5.00 -15.25
C SER A 292 -16.86 3.93 -15.99
N PRO A 293 -17.46 3.27 -17.01
CA PRO A 293 -16.70 2.38 -17.88
C PRO A 293 -15.46 3.08 -18.43
N PHE A 294 -14.39 2.30 -18.63
CA PHE A 294 -13.14 2.80 -19.20
C PHE A 294 -13.41 3.42 -20.58
N ASP A 295 -12.94 4.64 -20.77
CA ASP A 295 -13.25 5.44 -21.95
C ASP A 295 -11.97 5.78 -22.70
N VAL A 296 -11.70 5.05 -23.79
CA VAL A 296 -10.49 5.22 -24.62
C VAL A 296 -10.35 6.62 -25.24
N THR A 297 -11.43 7.41 -25.26
CA THR A 297 -11.43 8.76 -25.83
C THR A 297 -11.00 9.84 -24.82
N LYS A 298 -11.01 9.52 -23.52
CA LYS A 298 -10.60 10.45 -22.47
C LYS A 298 -9.13 10.29 -22.15
N LYS A 299 -8.37 11.37 -22.25
CA LYS A 299 -6.96 11.41 -21.92
C LYS A 299 -6.72 11.28 -20.41
N THR A 300 -5.58 10.71 -20.05
CA THR A 300 -5.03 10.82 -18.69
C THR A 300 -4.38 12.20 -18.55
N LEU A 301 -4.58 12.89 -17.43
CA LEU A 301 -4.05 14.23 -17.18
C LEU A 301 -3.01 14.23 -16.06
N TRP A 302 -1.86 14.85 -16.27
CA TRP A 302 -0.80 15.00 -15.28
C TRP A 302 -0.74 16.45 -14.82
N TYR A 303 -0.82 16.68 -13.52
CA TYR A 303 -0.70 17.99 -12.89
C TYR A 303 0.60 18.04 -12.10
N VAL A 304 1.51 18.92 -12.48
CA VAL A 304 2.77 19.14 -11.78
C VAL A 304 2.63 20.35 -10.86
N VAL A 305 2.80 20.12 -9.57
CA VAL A 305 2.64 21.12 -8.50
C VAL A 305 4.00 21.39 -7.86
N ASP A 306 4.41 22.65 -7.87
CA ASP A 306 5.61 23.08 -7.13
C ASP A 306 5.39 22.90 -5.63
N ARG A 307 6.29 22.15 -4.98
CA ARG A 307 6.20 21.84 -3.54
C ARG A 307 7.24 22.54 -2.68
N LYS A 308 8.06 23.40 -3.27
CA LYS A 308 9.16 24.12 -2.57
C LYS A 308 8.97 25.63 -2.53
N HIS A 309 8.39 26.24 -3.55
CA HIS A 309 8.40 27.70 -3.77
C HIS A 309 7.02 28.36 -3.79
N GLY A 310 5.94 27.59 -3.63
CA GLY A 310 4.57 28.11 -3.60
C GLY A 310 4.04 28.56 -4.96
N LYS A 311 4.57 28.02 -6.07
CA LYS A 311 4.13 28.41 -7.43
C LYS A 311 2.81 27.75 -7.85
N GLY A 312 2.28 26.82 -7.06
CA GLY A 312 1.08 26.06 -7.40
C GLY A 312 1.31 25.13 -8.58
N ILE A 313 0.34 25.05 -9.51
CA ILE A 313 0.45 24.21 -10.70
C ILE A 313 1.39 24.89 -11.71
N VAL A 314 2.52 24.27 -11.99
CA VAL A 314 3.54 24.80 -12.92
C VAL A 314 3.43 24.22 -14.32
N ALA A 315 2.97 22.98 -14.45
CA ALA A 315 2.86 22.31 -15.73
C ALA A 315 1.67 21.35 -15.77
N LYS A 316 1.16 21.09 -16.98
CA LYS A 316 0.19 20.04 -17.25
C LYS A 316 0.65 19.20 -18.43
N TYR A 317 0.37 17.89 -18.36
CA TYR A 317 0.59 16.97 -19.48
C TYR A 317 -0.63 16.08 -19.68
N GLU A 318 -0.72 15.47 -20.85
CA GLU A 318 -1.74 14.49 -21.18
C GLU A 318 -1.16 13.33 -21.99
N CYS A 319 -1.76 12.16 -21.87
CA CYS A 319 -1.43 10.99 -22.69
C CYS A 319 -2.65 10.11 -22.91
N ASP A 320 -2.46 9.04 -23.67
CA ASP A 320 -3.49 8.01 -23.84
C ASP A 320 -3.94 7.40 -22.50
N PRO A 321 -5.21 7.00 -22.40
CA PRO A 321 -5.77 6.52 -21.15
C PRO A 321 -5.13 5.22 -20.68
N PHE A 322 -4.99 5.13 -19.38
CA PHE A 322 -4.65 3.90 -18.65
C PHE A 322 -5.33 3.94 -17.29
N PHE A 323 -5.18 2.87 -16.52
CA PHE A 323 -5.52 2.82 -15.11
C PHE A 323 -4.27 2.47 -14.29
N CYS A 324 -4.18 2.96 -13.05
CA CYS A 324 -3.04 2.74 -12.18
C CYS A 324 -3.52 2.66 -10.73
N PHE A 325 -2.94 1.75 -9.96
CA PHE A 325 -2.99 1.81 -8.50
C PHE A 325 -1.71 2.46 -7.99
N HIS A 326 -0.57 1.86 -8.35
CA HIS A 326 0.71 2.15 -7.73
C HIS A 326 1.65 2.88 -8.67
N THR A 327 2.04 4.05 -8.20
CA THR A 327 3.14 4.81 -8.76
C THR A 327 4.44 4.35 -8.09
N VAL A 328 5.52 4.22 -8.86
CA VAL A 328 6.79 3.65 -8.37
C VAL A 328 7.69 4.75 -7.81
N ASN A 329 8.27 5.56 -8.68
CA ASN A 329 9.20 6.63 -8.34
C ASN A 329 9.24 7.68 -9.44
N ALA A 330 9.78 8.87 -9.15
CA ALA A 330 10.10 9.86 -10.16
C ALA A 330 11.26 10.75 -9.73
N TRP A 331 11.90 11.37 -10.72
CA TRP A 331 12.99 12.30 -10.50
C TRP A 331 13.04 13.34 -11.62
N GLU A 332 13.91 14.32 -11.41
CA GLU A 332 14.18 15.39 -12.36
C GLU A 332 15.56 15.16 -12.98
N GLU A 333 15.68 15.41 -14.28
CA GLU A 333 16.96 15.37 -14.99
C GLU A 333 16.99 16.40 -16.13
N PRO A 334 18.18 16.87 -16.56
CA PRO A 334 18.29 17.75 -17.72
C PRO A 334 17.66 17.10 -18.96
N SER A 335 16.93 17.88 -19.75
CA SER A 335 16.31 17.36 -20.95
C SER A 335 17.37 16.83 -21.93
N PRO A 336 17.19 15.63 -22.52
CA PRO A 336 18.15 15.09 -23.47
C PRO A 336 18.18 15.88 -24.79
N THR A 337 17.14 16.66 -25.09
CA THR A 337 17.06 17.49 -26.31
C THR A 337 17.53 18.92 -26.09
N ASP A 338 17.31 19.47 -24.89
CA ASP A 338 17.81 20.79 -24.49
C ASP A 338 18.23 20.79 -23.00
N PRO A 339 19.52 20.59 -22.69
CA PRO A 339 20.01 20.53 -21.31
C PRO A 339 19.82 21.82 -20.49
N SER A 340 19.37 22.92 -21.10
CA SER A 340 18.97 24.12 -20.35
C SER A 340 17.60 24.01 -19.68
N HIS A 341 16.81 23.00 -20.06
CA HIS A 341 15.51 22.67 -19.50
C HIS A 341 15.56 21.38 -18.67
N THR A 342 14.57 21.22 -17.79
CA THR A 342 14.43 20.06 -16.90
C THR A 342 13.25 19.21 -17.35
N ASP A 343 13.45 17.90 -17.41
CA ASP A 343 12.40 16.92 -17.63
C ASP A 343 12.13 16.17 -16.32
N ILE A 344 10.90 15.69 -16.18
CA ILE A 344 10.54 14.73 -15.13
C ILE A 344 10.46 13.35 -15.76
N VAL A 345 11.07 12.36 -15.12
CA VAL A 345 10.91 10.94 -15.45
C VAL A 345 10.12 10.27 -14.34
N ALA A 346 9.10 9.47 -14.70
CA ALA A 346 8.22 8.80 -13.74
C ALA A 346 7.93 7.36 -14.14
N ASP A 347 8.03 6.45 -13.17
CA ASP A 347 7.76 5.02 -13.34
C ASP A 347 6.46 4.63 -12.61
N LEU A 348 5.54 3.92 -13.29
CA LEU A 348 4.25 3.47 -12.72
C LEU A 348 3.94 2.00 -13.11
N SER A 349 3.19 1.31 -12.27
CA SER A 349 2.55 0.02 -12.57
C SER A 349 1.17 0.26 -13.17
N VAL A 350 1.02 0.04 -14.49
CA VAL A 350 -0.20 0.42 -15.22
C VAL A 350 -0.96 -0.72 -15.84
N TYR A 351 -2.27 -0.51 -15.91
CA TYR A 351 -3.25 -1.38 -16.50
C TYR A 351 -3.84 -0.71 -17.74
N LYS A 352 -4.10 -1.51 -18.78
CA LYS A 352 -4.67 -1.02 -20.04
C LYS A 352 -6.14 -0.58 -19.90
N ASN A 353 -6.83 -1.01 -18.85
CA ASN A 353 -8.26 -0.79 -18.61
C ASN A 353 -8.59 -1.00 -17.11
N LEU A 354 -9.89 -1.09 -16.76
CA LEU A 354 -10.39 -1.25 -15.39
C LEU A 354 -10.71 -2.70 -14.98
N ASP A 355 -10.43 -3.71 -15.81
CA ASP A 355 -10.82 -5.10 -15.58
C ASP A 355 -10.16 -5.69 -14.32
N VAL A 356 -8.95 -5.24 -13.98
CA VAL A 356 -8.25 -5.64 -12.74
C VAL A 356 -9.10 -5.39 -11.50
N LEU A 357 -9.90 -4.32 -11.48
CA LEU A 357 -10.79 -4.05 -10.35
C LEU A 357 -11.90 -5.10 -10.21
N LYS A 358 -12.29 -5.78 -11.29
CA LYS A 358 -13.25 -6.90 -11.24
C LYS A 358 -12.56 -8.24 -11.01
N ARG A 359 -11.26 -8.34 -11.26
CA ARG A 359 -10.49 -9.53 -10.93
C ARG A 359 -10.44 -9.75 -9.41
N PHE A 360 -10.41 -8.70 -8.61
CA PHE A 360 -10.23 -8.79 -7.15
C PHE A 360 -11.49 -9.18 -6.35
N TYR A 361 -12.54 -9.71 -6.97
CA TYR A 361 -13.57 -10.44 -6.24
C TYR A 361 -13.04 -11.80 -5.75
N TYR A 362 -13.34 -12.18 -4.50
CA TYR A 362 -12.80 -13.40 -3.86
C TYR A 362 -13.05 -14.67 -4.69
N ASN A 363 -14.23 -14.79 -5.30
CA ASN A 363 -14.57 -15.94 -6.14
C ASN A 363 -13.65 -16.10 -7.36
N ASN A 364 -13.00 -15.04 -7.81
CA ASN A 364 -12.03 -15.07 -8.91
C ASN A 364 -10.61 -15.34 -8.41
N LEU A 365 -10.30 -14.98 -7.15
CA LEU A 365 -8.98 -15.12 -6.56
C LEU A 365 -8.74 -16.47 -5.90
N LYS A 366 -9.77 -17.11 -5.34
CA LYS A 366 -9.66 -18.42 -4.69
C LYS A 366 -9.41 -19.52 -5.71
N SER A 367 -8.28 -20.20 -5.55
CA SER A 367 -7.81 -21.29 -6.42
C SER A 367 -8.74 -22.50 -6.45
N SER A 368 -9.51 -22.76 -5.39
CA SER A 368 -10.52 -23.83 -5.38
C SER A 368 -11.86 -23.44 -6.04
N SER A 369 -12.09 -22.14 -6.25
CA SER A 369 -13.36 -21.64 -6.77
C SER A 369 -13.48 -21.99 -8.26
N SER A 370 -14.59 -22.61 -8.65
CA SER A 370 -14.89 -22.85 -10.08
C SER A 370 -15.04 -21.54 -10.86
N ALA A 371 -15.40 -20.43 -10.20
CA ALA A 371 -15.50 -19.13 -10.84
C ALA A 371 -14.14 -18.53 -11.20
N SER A 372 -13.05 -18.95 -10.55
CA SER A 372 -11.69 -18.50 -10.89
C SER A 372 -11.32 -18.89 -12.33
N LEU A 373 -11.79 -20.05 -12.80
CA LEU A 373 -11.58 -20.52 -14.18
C LEU A 373 -12.22 -19.59 -15.22
N ASN A 374 -13.27 -18.84 -14.86
CA ASN A 374 -13.89 -17.86 -15.75
C ASN A 374 -13.03 -16.61 -15.96
N TYR A 375 -11.99 -16.45 -15.14
CA TYR A 375 -11.02 -15.36 -15.17
C TYR A 375 -9.63 -15.81 -15.64
N VAL A 376 -9.50 -17.04 -16.17
CA VAL A 376 -8.31 -17.52 -16.89
C VAL A 376 -8.42 -17.12 -18.37
N GLY A 377 -7.29 -17.10 -19.10
CA GLY A 377 -7.25 -16.77 -20.53
C GLY A 377 -7.43 -15.27 -20.78
N GLU A 378 -8.25 -14.90 -21.76
CA GLU A 378 -8.40 -13.50 -22.21
C GLU A 378 -8.78 -12.52 -21.08
N LYS A 379 -9.61 -12.94 -20.12
CA LYS A 379 -9.98 -12.09 -18.98
C LYS A 379 -8.83 -11.92 -17.97
N ARG A 380 -7.92 -12.89 -17.87
CA ARG A 380 -6.71 -12.73 -17.06
C ARG A 380 -5.79 -11.72 -17.74
N ILE A 381 -5.56 -11.91 -19.05
CA ILE A 381 -4.71 -11.08 -19.90
C ILE A 381 -5.21 -9.62 -19.94
N SER A 382 -6.54 -9.40 -19.90
CA SER A 382 -7.09 -8.04 -19.84
C SER A 382 -6.78 -7.31 -18.52
N CYS A 383 -6.36 -8.04 -17.49
CA CYS A 383 -5.95 -7.54 -16.18
C CYS A 383 -4.42 -7.42 -16.02
N ASP A 384 -3.65 -7.56 -17.10
CA ASP A 384 -2.19 -7.48 -17.06
C ASP A 384 -1.71 -6.12 -16.55
N VAL A 385 -0.71 -6.16 -15.68
CA VAL A 385 0.06 -5.00 -15.22
C VAL A 385 1.32 -4.84 -16.06
N PHE A 386 1.71 -3.60 -16.34
CA PHE A 386 2.91 -3.24 -17.08
C PHE A 386 3.70 -2.17 -16.32
N LEU A 387 4.98 -2.39 -16.06
CA LEU A 387 5.88 -1.33 -15.63
C LEU A 387 6.15 -0.41 -16.83
N ARG A 388 5.90 0.88 -16.64
CA ARG A 388 6.06 1.86 -17.72
C ARG A 388 6.77 3.11 -17.20
N ARG A 389 7.63 3.66 -18.04
CA ARG A 389 8.36 4.92 -17.82
C ARG A 389 7.80 6.01 -18.70
N TRP A 390 7.49 7.16 -18.09
CA TRP A 390 7.10 8.38 -18.78
C TRP A 390 8.16 9.46 -18.64
N ARG A 391 8.22 10.32 -19.64
CA ARG A 391 8.93 11.60 -19.62
C ARG A 391 7.97 12.75 -19.81
N LEU A 392 8.06 13.74 -18.93
CA LEU A 392 7.36 15.02 -18.99
C LEU A 392 8.38 16.11 -19.30
N SER A 393 8.37 16.62 -20.54
CA SER A 393 9.42 17.51 -21.03
C SER A 393 9.31 18.95 -20.53
N SER A 394 10.45 19.58 -20.29
CA SER A 394 10.61 21.03 -20.08
C SER A 394 9.67 21.61 -19.01
N VAL A 395 9.62 20.97 -17.85
CA VAL A 395 8.69 21.32 -16.75
C VAL A 395 8.90 22.75 -16.24
N ASP A 396 10.12 23.26 -16.33
CA ASP A 396 10.53 24.59 -15.88
C ASP A 396 10.03 25.73 -16.79
N SER A 397 9.76 25.44 -18.06
CA SER A 397 9.24 26.38 -19.06
C SER A 397 7.82 26.06 -19.54
N ALA A 398 7.26 24.95 -19.06
CA ALA A 398 5.91 24.52 -19.37
C ALA A 398 4.83 25.53 -18.93
N SER A 399 3.73 25.58 -19.68
CA SER A 399 2.55 26.37 -19.32
C SER A 399 1.47 25.48 -18.67
N PRO A 400 0.90 25.86 -17.51
CA PRO A 400 -0.21 25.12 -16.90
C PRO A 400 -1.56 25.38 -17.61
N LEU A 401 -1.60 26.25 -18.63
CA LEU A 401 -2.81 26.60 -19.38
C LEU A 401 -3.16 25.58 -20.46
N LYS A 402 -2.15 24.91 -21.04
CA LYS A 402 -2.33 23.92 -22.10
C LYS A 402 -1.50 22.69 -21.78
N PRO A 403 -2.13 21.51 -21.64
CA PRO A 403 -1.39 20.26 -21.48
C PRO A 403 -0.42 20.01 -22.64
N GLN A 404 0.79 19.59 -22.30
CA GLN A 404 1.76 19.03 -23.24
C GLN A 404 1.62 17.51 -23.31
N GLU A 405 2.34 16.84 -24.21
CA GLU A 405 2.31 15.37 -24.27
C GLU A 405 3.21 14.76 -23.18
N ALA A 406 2.69 13.79 -22.43
CA ALA A 406 3.49 12.90 -21.59
C ALA A 406 3.94 11.69 -22.44
N VAL A 407 5.24 11.59 -22.70
CA VAL A 407 5.79 10.60 -23.63
C VAL A 407 6.13 9.31 -22.89
N THR A 408 5.76 8.15 -23.45
CA THR A 408 6.21 6.85 -22.93
C THR A 408 7.61 6.56 -23.46
N GLU A 409 8.58 6.35 -22.57
CA GLU A 409 9.96 5.97 -22.95
C GLU A 409 10.13 4.46 -23.07
N HIS A 410 9.52 3.73 -22.14
CA HIS A 410 9.70 2.28 -22.03
C HIS A 410 8.46 1.64 -21.41
N THR A 411 8.14 0.42 -21.84
CA THR A 411 7.12 -0.44 -21.22
C THR A 411 7.68 -1.85 -21.17
N ALA A 412 7.79 -2.40 -19.97
CA ALA A 412 8.16 -3.80 -19.78
C ALA A 412 7.00 -4.72 -20.17
N GLU A 413 7.32 -5.95 -20.57
CA GLU A 413 6.30 -6.99 -20.79
C GLU A 413 5.63 -7.38 -19.46
N HIS A 414 4.43 -7.96 -19.52
CA HIS A 414 3.65 -8.30 -18.33
C HIS A 414 4.42 -9.20 -17.35
N ASN A 415 5.05 -10.26 -17.86
CA ASN A 415 5.78 -11.21 -17.01
C ASN A 415 7.01 -10.58 -16.35
N ASP A 416 7.62 -9.57 -16.97
CA ASP A 416 8.74 -8.84 -16.38
C ASP A 416 8.27 -7.68 -15.47
N SER A 417 6.97 -7.43 -15.41
CA SER A 417 6.35 -6.34 -14.65
C SER A 417 5.83 -6.82 -13.30
N CYS A 418 5.53 -5.86 -12.42
CA CYS A 418 5.00 -6.13 -11.11
C CYS A 418 3.96 -5.09 -10.69
N ASP A 419 3.16 -5.47 -9.69
CA ASP A 419 2.39 -4.54 -8.88
C ASP A 419 2.89 -4.54 -7.42
N LEU A 420 2.30 -3.70 -6.55
CA LEU A 420 2.84 -3.37 -5.23
C LEU A 420 4.35 -3.05 -5.31
N PRO A 421 4.73 -2.11 -6.21
CA PRO A 421 6.11 -1.85 -6.52
C PRO A 421 6.82 -1.09 -5.40
N VAL A 422 8.07 -1.47 -5.14
CA VAL A 422 8.97 -0.79 -4.23
C VAL A 422 10.33 -0.57 -4.88
N VAL A 423 11.03 0.45 -4.43
CA VAL A 423 12.43 0.74 -4.78
C VAL A 423 13.26 0.81 -3.51
N ASN A 424 14.59 0.85 -3.63
CA ASN A 424 15.43 1.20 -2.48
C ASN A 424 15.05 2.61 -1.99
N PRO A 425 14.63 2.79 -0.72
CA PRO A 425 14.13 4.07 -0.22
C PRO A 425 15.18 5.20 -0.30
N ARG A 426 16.48 4.89 -0.39
CA ARG A 426 17.56 5.87 -0.59
C ARG A 426 17.48 6.60 -1.95
N PHE A 427 16.72 6.04 -2.89
CA PHE A 427 16.56 6.51 -4.27
C PHE A 427 15.17 7.12 -4.54
N LEU A 428 14.29 7.21 -3.54
CA LEU A 428 13.05 7.97 -3.68
C LEU A 428 13.38 9.41 -4.09
N THR A 429 12.60 9.96 -5.04
CA THR A 429 12.80 11.29 -5.65
C THR A 429 14.08 11.44 -6.49
N LYS A 430 14.85 10.36 -6.68
CA LYS A 430 16.10 10.29 -7.44
C LYS A 430 16.00 9.20 -8.51
N ARG A 431 16.93 9.22 -9.47
CA ARG A 431 17.01 8.18 -10.51
C ARG A 431 17.23 6.81 -9.87
N SER A 432 16.25 5.92 -10.00
CA SER A 432 16.30 4.51 -9.60
C SER A 432 16.38 3.60 -10.82
N ARG A 433 17.16 2.52 -10.71
CA ARG A 433 17.33 1.48 -11.71
C ARG A 433 16.48 0.25 -11.43
N PHE A 434 16.35 -0.17 -10.17
CA PHE A 434 15.71 -1.44 -9.83
C PHE A 434 14.33 -1.23 -9.21
N ILE A 435 13.35 -1.96 -9.73
CA ILE A 435 11.98 -2.00 -9.21
C ILE A 435 11.69 -3.42 -8.73
N TYR A 436 11.09 -3.55 -7.55
CA TYR A 436 10.70 -4.83 -6.97
C TYR A 436 9.19 -4.85 -6.75
N GLY A 437 8.55 -6.01 -6.83
CA GLY A 437 7.12 -6.11 -6.55
C GLY A 437 6.58 -7.53 -6.66
N VAL A 438 5.27 -7.70 -6.54
CA VAL A 438 4.59 -8.97 -6.77
C VAL A 438 4.27 -9.16 -8.26
N GLY A 439 4.51 -10.36 -8.77
CA GLY A 439 4.24 -10.73 -10.15
C GLY A 439 3.08 -11.70 -10.30
N ASP A 440 2.58 -11.79 -11.53
CA ASP A 440 1.53 -12.69 -11.96
C ASP A 440 1.99 -13.38 -13.24
N HIS A 441 2.58 -14.57 -13.12
CA HIS A 441 3.00 -15.38 -14.27
C HIS A 441 1.91 -16.39 -14.69
N TYR A 442 0.68 -16.15 -14.25
CA TYR A 442 -0.48 -17.01 -14.47
C TYR A 442 -0.33 -18.42 -13.88
N LEU A 443 0.58 -18.62 -12.92
CA LEU A 443 0.77 -19.89 -12.22
C LEU A 443 -0.28 -20.05 -11.12
N SER A 444 -0.69 -18.95 -10.50
CA SER A 444 -1.75 -18.89 -9.49
C SER A 444 -2.99 -18.12 -9.98
N THR A 445 -4.12 -18.28 -9.30
CA THR A 445 -5.27 -17.37 -9.46
C THR A 445 -5.04 -16.01 -8.77
N PHE A 446 -3.97 -15.86 -7.98
CA PHE A 446 -3.52 -14.61 -7.36
C PHE A 446 -2.08 -14.29 -7.81
N PHE A 447 -1.25 -13.67 -6.96
CA PHE A 447 0.18 -13.47 -7.21
C PHE A 447 0.99 -14.74 -6.92
N ASP A 448 2.04 -14.97 -7.71
CA ASP A 448 2.81 -16.23 -7.71
C ASP A 448 4.34 -16.05 -7.64
N CYS A 449 4.83 -14.82 -7.70
CA CYS A 449 6.26 -14.55 -7.62
C CYS A 449 6.57 -13.15 -7.09
N LEU A 450 7.82 -12.96 -6.69
CA LEU A 450 8.44 -11.64 -6.54
C LEU A 450 9.30 -11.36 -7.77
N VAL A 451 9.20 -10.15 -8.28
CA VAL A 451 9.94 -9.67 -9.45
C VAL A 451 10.96 -8.63 -9.01
N LYS A 452 12.15 -8.67 -9.61
CA LYS A 452 13.10 -7.57 -9.68
C LYS A 452 13.26 -7.21 -11.15
N TYR A 453 12.96 -5.96 -11.51
CA TYR A 453 13.13 -5.45 -12.86
C TYR A 453 14.26 -4.44 -12.93
N ASP A 454 15.16 -4.60 -13.90
CA ASP A 454 16.23 -3.65 -14.21
C ASP A 454 15.79 -2.70 -15.33
N MET A 455 15.52 -1.45 -14.99
CA MET A 455 15.05 -0.41 -15.92
C MET A 455 16.14 0.10 -16.89
N GLU A 456 17.40 -0.33 -16.75
CA GLU A 456 18.47 0.03 -17.69
C GLU A 456 18.76 -1.09 -18.70
N THR A 457 18.80 -2.34 -18.24
CA THR A 457 19.05 -3.50 -19.13
C THR A 457 17.77 -4.12 -19.68
N HIS A 458 16.61 -3.72 -19.13
CA HIS A 458 15.29 -4.24 -19.47
C HIS A 458 15.17 -5.75 -19.25
N THR A 459 15.74 -6.25 -18.16
CA THR A 459 15.73 -7.67 -17.79
C THR A 459 15.14 -7.87 -16.40
N ALA A 460 14.42 -8.96 -16.19
CA ALA A 460 13.85 -9.33 -14.90
C ALA A 460 14.56 -10.52 -14.25
N SER A 461 14.46 -10.61 -12.92
CA SER A 461 14.81 -11.77 -12.10
C SER A 461 13.69 -12.05 -11.11
N TYR A 462 13.55 -13.30 -10.70
CA TYR A 462 12.34 -13.77 -10.03
C TYR A 462 12.66 -14.65 -8.83
N PHE A 463 11.78 -14.58 -7.82
CA PHE A 463 11.65 -15.61 -6.79
C PHE A 463 10.24 -16.19 -6.86
N SER A 464 10.14 -17.52 -7.00
CA SER A 464 8.87 -18.24 -7.01
C SER A 464 9.08 -19.66 -6.49
N ILE A 465 8.14 -20.13 -5.68
CA ILE A 465 8.06 -21.52 -5.20
C ILE A 465 6.65 -21.99 -5.54
N GLN A 466 6.52 -23.18 -6.13
CA GLN A 466 5.22 -23.74 -6.49
C GLN A 466 4.33 -23.83 -5.24
N GLY A 467 3.12 -23.26 -5.33
CA GLY A 467 2.15 -23.25 -4.24
C GLY A 467 2.33 -22.11 -3.23
N ASP A 468 3.38 -21.29 -3.35
CA ASP A 468 3.68 -20.21 -2.42
C ASP A 468 3.28 -18.84 -2.97
N SER A 469 2.32 -18.16 -2.34
CA SER A 469 1.89 -16.82 -2.77
C SER A 469 2.52 -15.72 -1.92
N PRO A 470 3.42 -14.87 -2.47
CA PRO A 470 4.05 -13.78 -1.73
C PRO A 470 3.16 -12.54 -1.65
N GLY A 471 3.32 -11.78 -0.56
CA GLY A 471 2.83 -10.40 -0.43
C GLY A 471 3.85 -9.36 -0.88
N GLU A 472 3.49 -8.07 -0.77
CA GLU A 472 4.38 -6.94 -1.11
C GLU A 472 5.78 -7.12 -0.49
N PRO A 473 6.85 -7.00 -1.30
CA PRO A 473 8.21 -6.94 -0.79
C PRO A 473 8.50 -5.57 -0.18
N ILE A 474 9.27 -5.53 0.91
CA ILE A 474 9.73 -4.30 1.56
C ILE A 474 11.26 -4.26 1.49
N PHE A 475 11.81 -3.26 0.82
CA PHE A 475 13.26 -3.12 0.67
C PHE A 475 13.91 -2.56 1.94
N VAL A 476 14.87 -3.30 2.50
CA VAL A 476 15.70 -2.88 3.63
C VAL A 476 17.15 -2.72 3.15
N PRO A 477 17.65 -1.47 3.04
CA PRO A 477 19.00 -1.23 2.53
C PRO A 477 20.07 -1.73 3.50
N ASP A 478 21.14 -2.31 2.95
CA ASP A 478 22.36 -2.53 3.72
C ASP A 478 22.95 -1.16 4.08
N PRO A 479 23.14 -0.84 5.38
CA PRO A 479 23.74 0.43 5.79
C PRO A 479 25.14 0.65 5.20
N GLN A 480 25.90 -0.43 4.94
CA GLN A 480 27.23 -0.41 4.33
C GLN A 480 27.20 -0.63 2.81
N GLY A 481 26.02 -0.90 2.24
CA GLY A 481 25.82 -1.08 0.81
C GLY A 481 26.16 0.17 0.01
N THR A 482 26.72 -0.03 -1.19
CA THR A 482 27.15 1.04 -2.12
C THR A 482 26.37 1.04 -3.42
N ALA A 483 25.80 -0.11 -3.82
CA ALA A 483 24.93 -0.24 -4.96
C ALA A 483 23.46 -0.07 -4.58
N GLU A 484 22.63 0.25 -5.58
CA GLU A 484 21.19 0.43 -5.38
C GLU A 484 20.48 -0.83 -4.86
N ASP A 485 20.94 -2.01 -5.26
CA ASP A 485 20.38 -3.30 -4.87
C ASP A 485 21.13 -3.99 -3.71
N ASP A 486 22.01 -3.26 -2.99
CA ASP A 486 22.63 -3.75 -1.75
C ASP A 486 21.62 -3.67 -0.59
N GLY A 487 20.98 -4.80 -0.30
CA GLY A 487 19.97 -4.91 0.75
C GLY A 487 19.20 -6.22 0.66
N VAL A 488 18.13 -6.31 1.43
CA VAL A 488 17.19 -7.45 1.39
C VAL A 488 15.77 -6.99 1.14
N LEU A 489 14.92 -7.91 0.67
CA LEU A 489 13.47 -7.76 0.64
C LEU A 489 12.85 -8.58 1.77
N LEU A 490 11.92 -7.98 2.50
CA LEU A 490 11.03 -8.68 3.43
C LEU A 490 9.68 -8.89 2.77
N SER A 491 9.19 -10.12 2.71
CA SER A 491 7.84 -10.43 2.20
C SER A 491 7.18 -11.50 3.06
N VAL A 492 5.89 -11.33 3.36
CA VAL A 492 5.11 -12.39 4.01
C VAL A 492 4.56 -13.30 2.92
N VAL A 493 4.87 -14.59 3.01
CA VAL A 493 4.51 -15.59 2.01
C VAL A 493 3.58 -16.61 2.63
N LEU A 494 2.52 -16.99 1.91
CA LEU A 494 1.70 -18.16 2.24
C LEU A 494 2.31 -19.38 1.57
N ASP A 495 2.70 -20.40 2.35
CA ASP A 495 2.86 -21.77 1.86
C ASP A 495 1.47 -22.40 1.76
N GLY A 496 0.99 -22.54 0.52
CA GLY A 496 -0.35 -23.03 0.23
C GLY A 496 -0.56 -24.49 0.60
N TYR A 497 0.48 -25.32 0.52
CA TYR A 497 0.37 -26.74 0.84
C TYR A 497 0.35 -26.99 2.35
N ALA A 498 1.15 -26.23 3.11
CA ALA A 498 1.18 -26.30 4.56
C ALA A 498 0.03 -25.52 5.22
N GLU A 499 -0.63 -24.63 4.48
CA GLU A 499 -1.58 -23.63 5.00
C GLU A 499 -0.98 -22.84 6.17
N LYS A 500 0.26 -22.37 5.99
CA LYS A 500 1.02 -21.58 6.97
C LYS A 500 1.77 -20.46 6.28
N SER A 501 2.06 -19.40 7.01
CA SER A 501 2.84 -18.27 6.49
C SER A 501 4.26 -18.23 7.04
N TYR A 502 5.13 -17.53 6.33
CA TYR A 502 6.48 -17.22 6.80
C TYR A 502 6.89 -15.83 6.33
N LEU A 503 7.74 -15.16 7.12
CA LEU A 503 8.42 -13.93 6.70
C LEU A 503 9.68 -14.31 5.95
N LEU A 504 9.68 -14.15 4.63
CA LEU A 504 10.82 -14.35 3.75
C LEU A 504 11.80 -13.18 3.85
N VAL A 505 13.11 -13.50 3.86
CA VAL A 505 14.20 -12.55 3.66
C VAL A 505 14.94 -12.95 2.38
N LEU A 506 14.88 -12.10 1.38
CA LEU A 506 15.46 -12.31 0.05
C LEU A 506 16.61 -11.33 -0.18
N ASP A 507 17.75 -11.80 -0.67
CA ASP A 507 18.82 -10.91 -1.15
C ASP A 507 18.33 -10.13 -2.38
N ALA A 508 18.30 -8.79 -2.28
CA ALA A 508 17.69 -7.93 -3.29
C ALA A 508 18.51 -7.85 -4.59
N ARG A 509 19.78 -8.29 -4.57
CA ARG A 509 20.61 -8.38 -5.77
C ARG A 509 20.29 -9.63 -6.57
N THR A 510 20.35 -10.77 -5.91
CA THR A 510 20.37 -12.10 -6.51
C THR A 510 19.00 -12.75 -6.57
N MET A 511 18.00 -12.21 -5.88
CA MET A 511 16.67 -12.80 -5.70
C MET A 511 16.73 -14.22 -5.10
N LYS A 512 17.73 -14.48 -4.27
CA LYS A 512 17.88 -15.74 -3.53
C LYS A 512 17.52 -15.55 -2.07
N GLU A 513 16.90 -16.57 -1.50
CA GLU A 513 16.57 -16.58 -0.08
C GLU A 513 17.84 -16.63 0.77
N VAL A 514 17.90 -15.74 1.77
CA VAL A 514 18.95 -15.74 2.79
C VAL A 514 18.47 -16.31 4.12
N GLY A 515 17.17 -16.19 4.40
CA GLY A 515 16.53 -16.82 5.54
C GLY A 515 15.04 -16.54 5.60
N ARG A 516 14.37 -17.12 6.59
CA ARG A 516 12.94 -16.89 6.85
C ARG A 516 12.60 -17.07 8.33
N ALA A 517 11.46 -16.52 8.73
CA ALA A 517 10.84 -16.78 10.02
C ALA A 517 9.46 -17.45 9.83
N SER A 518 9.35 -18.72 10.20
CA SER A 518 8.15 -19.54 10.01
C SER A 518 7.10 -19.27 11.09
N MET A 519 5.82 -19.26 10.69
CA MET A 519 4.67 -19.06 11.55
C MET A 519 3.82 -20.33 11.63
N GLU A 520 3.19 -20.56 12.77
CA GLU A 520 2.24 -21.67 12.96
C GLU A 520 0.80 -21.31 12.56
N CYS A 521 0.64 -20.16 11.91
CA CYS A 521 -0.64 -19.63 11.45
C CYS A 521 -0.52 -19.06 10.03
N VAL A 522 -1.68 -18.75 9.44
CA VAL A 522 -1.78 -18.03 8.18
C VAL A 522 -1.85 -16.53 8.45
N VAL A 523 -1.08 -15.76 7.70
CA VAL A 523 -1.25 -14.32 7.56
C VAL A 523 -2.03 -14.06 6.29
N GLY A 524 -3.10 -13.26 6.40
CA GLY A 524 -3.96 -12.97 5.25
C GLY A 524 -3.19 -12.23 4.16
N PHE A 525 -3.65 -12.35 2.92
CA PHE A 525 -3.13 -11.57 1.80
C PHE A 525 -3.43 -10.08 2.00
N GLY A 526 -2.52 -9.40 2.69
CA GLY A 526 -2.59 -7.98 2.96
C GLY A 526 -2.15 -7.12 1.77
N PHE A 527 -2.22 -5.81 1.94
CA PHE A 527 -1.85 -4.84 0.89
C PHE A 527 -0.45 -4.31 1.12
N HIS A 528 -0.31 -3.41 2.11
CA HIS A 528 0.89 -2.62 2.31
C HIS A 528 1.44 -2.67 3.72
N GLY A 529 2.63 -2.11 3.89
CA GLY A 529 3.34 -2.10 5.16
C GLY A 529 4.28 -0.91 5.30
N ALA A 530 4.86 -0.80 6.48
CA ALA A 530 5.87 0.20 6.78
C ALA A 530 6.96 -0.45 7.62
N TYR A 531 8.21 -0.08 7.37
CA TYR A 531 9.37 -0.60 8.10
C TYR A 531 10.12 0.55 8.76
N ALA A 532 10.50 0.33 10.02
CA ALA A 532 11.40 1.20 10.77
C ALA A 532 12.61 0.41 11.23
N SER A 533 13.80 0.85 10.86
CA SER A 533 15.06 0.26 11.32
C SER A 533 15.28 0.53 12.81
N GLN A 534 15.90 -0.42 13.51
CA GLN A 534 16.28 -0.25 14.91
C GLN A 534 17.50 0.68 15.06
N ALA A 535 18.34 0.75 14.04
CA ALA A 535 19.41 1.73 13.94
C ALA A 535 18.88 2.98 13.23
N ILE A 536 19.09 4.15 13.86
CA ILE A 536 18.92 5.53 13.37
C ILE A 536 17.63 6.23 13.84
N ASP A 537 17.84 7.32 14.59
CA ASP A 537 16.90 8.44 14.77
C ASP A 537 16.61 9.10 13.40
N GLY A 538 15.78 8.46 12.58
CA GLY A 538 15.34 8.93 11.27
C GLY A 538 13.83 8.74 11.09
N PRO A 539 13.16 9.53 10.24
CA PRO A 539 11.74 9.33 9.96
C PRO A 539 11.56 7.93 9.34
N GLY A 540 10.59 7.16 9.84
CA GLY A 540 10.23 5.88 9.23
C GLY A 540 9.85 6.08 7.77
N THR A 541 10.18 5.10 6.92
CA THR A 541 9.83 5.15 5.50
C THR A 541 8.46 4.52 5.29
N ASP A 542 7.48 5.37 4.97
CA ASP A 542 6.22 4.93 4.36
C ASP A 542 6.53 4.57 2.90
N ILE A 543 6.20 3.35 2.49
CA ILE A 543 6.51 2.81 1.15
C ILE A 543 5.26 2.88 0.27
#